data_AF-A0A0K0DD96-F1
#
_entry.id   AF-A0A0K0DD96-F1
#
_cell.length_a   1.000
_cell.length_b   1.000
_cell.length_c   1.000
_cell.angle_alpha   90.00
_cell.angle_beta   90.00
_cell.angle_gamma   90.00
#
_symmetry.space_group_name_H-M   'P 1'
#
loop_
_entity.id
_entity.type
_entity.pdbx_description
1 polymer ?
#
loop_
_entity_poly.entity_id
_entity_poly.type
_entity_poly.pdbx_seq_one_letter_code
_entity_poly.pdbx_strand_id
1 'polypeptide(L)'
;PNICKFSAKEGPRNVVFKVPSEKKPIWSDIKLENPTSENKTFKVKCTSAVIFRVQPPFGFIKANDTTNIRLWFQNTDGIPTDGKKHYFAIYFMKSQDGKEAKELWSKNPKPEGRSKNQQCNDALHFHTVPS
;
A
#
# COMPACT_ATOMS: atom_id res chain seq x y z
N PRO A 1 0.94 0.95 15.56
CA PRO A 1 1.47 0.41 14.28
C PRO A 1 0.31 0.06 13.34
N ASN A 2 0.29 0.58 12.13
CA ASN A 2 -0.74 0.28 11.13
C ASN A 2 -0.47 -1.13 10.56
N ILE A 3 -1.19 -2.16 11.01
CA ILE A 3 -1.00 -3.57 10.59
C ILE A 3 -2.14 -3.98 9.67
N CYS A 4 -1.91 -4.06 8.35
CA CYS A 4 -2.83 -4.56 7.33
C CYS A 4 -2.76 -6.10 7.24
N LYS A 5 -3.92 -6.78 7.21
CA LYS A 5 -3.99 -8.25 7.08
C LYS A 5 -4.67 -8.66 5.78
N PHE A 6 -4.36 -9.86 5.27
CA PHE A 6 -4.98 -10.38 4.03
C PHE A 6 -6.39 -10.95 4.24
N SER A 7 -6.89 -11.08 5.47
CA SER A 7 -8.24 -11.61 5.71
C SER A 7 -9.31 -10.52 5.55
N ALA A 8 -10.41 -10.90 4.91
CA ALA A 8 -11.42 -10.01 4.33
C ALA A 8 -12.05 -8.97 5.27
N LYS A 9 -12.48 -7.86 4.65
CA LYS A 9 -13.36 -6.79 5.17
C LYS A 9 -12.80 -5.99 6.35
N GLU A 10 -11.57 -5.53 6.23
CA GLU A 10 -11.13 -4.42 7.07
C GLU A 10 -11.65 -3.12 6.47
N GLY A 11 -12.29 -2.28 7.29
CA GLY A 11 -12.71 -0.94 6.89
C GLY A 11 -11.51 -0.08 6.47
N PRO A 12 -11.76 1.09 5.85
CA PRO A 12 -10.68 1.97 5.43
C PRO A 12 -9.78 2.32 6.63
N ARG A 13 -8.49 2.06 6.51
CA ARG A 13 -7.50 2.36 7.57
C ARG A 13 -6.89 3.73 7.33
N ASN A 14 -6.46 4.39 8.39
CA ASN A 14 -5.87 5.72 8.28
C ASN A 14 -4.35 5.63 8.32
N VAL A 15 -3.69 6.04 7.25
CA VAL A 15 -2.24 6.29 7.24
C VAL A 15 -2.03 7.75 7.63
N VAL A 16 -1.26 7.97 8.69
CA VAL A 16 -0.99 9.30 9.23
C VAL A 16 0.41 9.74 8.82
N PHE A 17 0.48 10.84 8.08
CA PHE A 17 1.73 11.54 7.82
C PHE A 17 1.89 12.71 8.80
N LYS A 18 2.97 12.72 9.57
CA LYS A 18 3.34 13.85 10.44
C LYS A 18 4.12 14.87 9.62
N VAL A 19 3.44 15.94 9.20
CA VAL A 19 4.00 16.93 8.27
C VAL A 19 4.71 18.03 9.07
N PRO A 20 6.05 18.15 8.98
CA PRO A 20 6.77 19.27 9.58
C PRO A 20 6.58 20.55 8.77
N SER A 21 6.90 21.70 9.36
CA SER A 21 6.90 23.00 8.68
C SER A 21 7.89 23.07 7.50
N GLU A 22 8.91 22.21 7.52
CA GLU A 22 9.89 22.09 6.44
C GLU A 22 9.34 21.28 5.25
N LYS A 23 9.59 21.76 4.02
CA LYS A 23 9.24 21.07 2.78
C LYS A 23 10.23 19.94 2.46
N LYS A 24 10.18 18.87 3.25
CA LYS A 24 11.00 17.67 3.08
C LYS A 24 10.14 16.42 2.96
N PRO A 25 10.58 15.41 2.19
CA PRO A 25 9.89 14.14 2.11
C PRO A 25 9.72 13.51 3.49
N ILE A 26 8.52 13.01 3.75
CA ILE A 26 8.18 12.28 4.95
C ILE A 26 7.61 10.92 4.59
N TRP A 27 7.74 9.99 5.51
CA TRP A 27 7.29 8.63 5.35
C TRP A 27 6.32 8.16 6.44
N SER A 28 5.62 7.07 6.15
CA SER A 28 4.93 6.27 7.14
C SER A 28 5.06 4.81 6.72
N ASP A 29 5.30 3.95 7.70
CA ASP A 29 5.41 2.52 7.48
C ASP A 29 4.07 1.85 7.78
N ILE A 30 3.66 0.92 6.91
CA ILE A 30 2.55 0.00 7.14
C ILE A 30 3.10 -1.43 7.19
N LYS A 31 2.67 -2.18 8.20
CA LYS A 31 2.98 -3.62 8.27
C LYS A 31 1.91 -4.37 7.50
N LEU A 32 2.31 -5.26 6.62
CA LEU A 32 1.43 -6.10 5.84
C LEU A 32 1.69 -7.56 6.22
N GLU A 33 0.76 -8.16 6.94
CA GLU A 33 0.85 -9.51 7.55
C GLU A 33 0.02 -10.49 6.76
N ASN A 34 0.60 -11.63 6.33
CA ASN A 34 -0.02 -12.79 5.69
C ASN A 34 -0.39 -13.88 6.68
N PRO A 35 -1.61 -13.88 7.25
CA PRO A 35 -2.04 -14.93 8.17
C PRO A 35 -2.43 -16.24 7.47
N THR A 36 -2.25 -16.36 6.15
CA THR A 36 -2.64 -17.56 5.40
C THR A 36 -1.50 -18.56 5.30
N SER A 37 -1.84 -19.82 5.04
CA SER A 37 -0.87 -20.89 4.79
C SER A 37 -0.28 -20.87 3.36
N GLU A 38 -0.64 -19.89 2.53
CA GLU A 38 -0.19 -19.76 1.15
C GLU A 38 0.70 -18.52 0.98
N ASN A 39 1.70 -18.61 0.11
CA ASN A 39 2.46 -17.44 -0.32
C ASN A 39 1.57 -16.49 -1.14
N LYS A 40 1.73 -15.19 -0.92
CA LYS A 40 0.98 -14.13 -1.62
C LYS A 40 1.92 -13.16 -2.29
N THR A 41 1.44 -12.54 -3.35
CA THR A 41 2.05 -11.33 -3.93
C THR A 41 1.19 -10.13 -3.61
N PHE A 42 1.82 -8.95 -3.52
CA PHE A 42 1.12 -7.70 -3.36
C PHE A 42 1.57 -6.67 -4.40
N LYS A 43 0.70 -5.71 -4.68
CA LYS A 43 1.00 -4.49 -5.43
C LYS A 43 0.28 -3.31 -4.78
N VAL A 44 1.03 -2.24 -4.54
CA VAL A 44 0.50 -1.01 -3.97
C VAL A 44 0.36 0.02 -5.07
N LYS A 45 -0.80 0.66 -5.13
CA LYS A 45 -1.05 1.83 -5.96
C LYS A 45 -1.40 3.02 -5.07
N CYS A 46 -1.21 4.22 -5.59
CA CYS A 46 -1.62 5.45 -4.94
C CYS A 46 -2.38 6.33 -5.93
N THR A 47 -3.15 7.28 -5.41
CA THR A 47 -3.92 8.22 -6.25
C THR A 47 -3.07 9.22 -7.01
N SER A 48 -1.83 9.48 -6.58
CA SER A 48 -0.92 10.39 -7.27
C SER A 48 0.53 9.97 -7.05
N ALA A 49 1.18 9.50 -8.11
CA ALA A 49 2.61 9.20 -8.09
C ALA A 49 3.50 10.45 -8.07
N VAL A 50 2.93 11.64 -8.29
CA VAL A 50 3.63 12.92 -8.13
C VAL A 50 3.74 13.28 -6.65
N ILE A 51 2.68 13.03 -5.89
CA ILE A 51 2.60 13.42 -4.47
C ILE A 51 3.19 12.31 -3.57
N PHE A 52 3.01 11.04 -3.96
CA PHE A 52 3.37 9.89 -3.16
C PHE A 52 4.32 8.92 -3.87
N ARG A 53 5.18 8.26 -3.08
CA ARG A 53 5.98 7.10 -3.52
C ARG A 53 5.74 5.91 -2.59
N VAL A 54 5.94 4.70 -3.09
CA VAL A 54 5.76 3.47 -2.32
C VAL A 54 6.97 2.57 -2.49
N GLN A 55 7.46 2.00 -1.40
CA GLN A 55 8.61 1.09 -1.39
C GLN A 55 8.40 -0.09 -0.42
N PRO A 56 8.46 -1.34 -0.92
CA PRO A 56 8.44 -1.72 -2.33
C PRO A 56 7.04 -1.52 -2.95
N PRO A 57 6.93 -1.18 -4.25
CA PRO A 57 5.63 -1.01 -4.92
C PRO A 57 4.90 -2.33 -5.19
N PHE A 58 5.62 -3.44 -5.20
CA PHE A 58 5.09 -4.80 -5.27
C PHE A 58 6.10 -5.77 -4.65
N GLY A 59 5.64 -6.95 -4.24
CA GLY A 59 6.52 -7.94 -3.64
C GLY A 59 5.82 -9.25 -3.32
N PHE A 60 6.54 -10.11 -2.59
CA PHE A 60 6.08 -11.40 -2.10
C PHE A 60 6.05 -11.41 -0.58
N ILE A 61 5.09 -12.13 -0.02
CA ILE A 61 5.00 -12.38 1.42
C ILE A 61 4.73 -13.88 1.60
N LYS A 62 5.57 -14.53 2.39
CA LYS A 62 5.44 -15.97 2.68
C LYS A 62 4.22 -16.24 3.53
N ALA A 63 3.79 -17.50 3.57
CA ALA A 63 2.78 -17.96 4.52
C ALA A 63 3.18 -17.58 5.96
N ASN A 64 2.24 -17.05 6.75
CA ASN A 64 2.42 -16.63 8.15
C ASN A 64 3.53 -15.57 8.37
N ASP A 65 3.86 -14.78 7.35
CA ASP A 65 4.94 -13.79 7.39
C ASP A 65 4.41 -12.35 7.34
N THR A 66 5.24 -11.38 7.72
CA THR A 66 4.93 -9.95 7.68
C THR A 66 6.00 -9.18 6.93
N THR A 67 5.59 -8.28 6.04
CA THR A 67 6.49 -7.32 5.41
C THR A 67 6.16 -5.90 5.81
N ASN A 68 7.10 -4.97 5.60
CA ASN A 68 6.90 -3.55 5.81
C ASN A 68 6.87 -2.83 4.47
N ILE A 69 5.86 -1.98 4.27
CA ILE A 69 5.75 -1.10 3.10
C ILE A 69 5.90 0.33 3.60
N ARG A 70 6.86 1.02 3.02
CA ARG A 70 7.11 2.43 3.26
C ARG A 70 6.37 3.28 2.26
N LEU A 71 5.51 4.14 2.78
CA LEU A 71 4.75 5.14 2.03
C LEU A 71 5.44 6.48 2.21
N TRP A 72 5.76 7.16 1.12
CA TRP A 72 6.38 8.47 1.14
C TRP A 72 5.38 9.52 0.66
N PHE A 73 5.33 10.65 1.36
CA PHE A 73 4.75 11.90 0.90
C PHE A 73 5.90 12.87 0.59
N GLN A 74 5.99 13.31 -0.67
CA GLN A 74 7.15 14.10 -1.12
C GLN A 74 7.21 15.49 -0.49
N ASN A 75 6.07 16.06 -0.08
CA ASN A 75 5.97 17.36 0.60
C ASN A 75 6.71 18.51 -0.10
N THR A 76 6.82 18.47 -1.43
CA THR A 76 7.45 19.52 -2.24
C THR A 76 6.59 20.77 -2.29
N ASP A 77 5.29 20.58 -2.46
CA ASP A 77 4.30 21.65 -2.65
C ASP A 77 3.44 21.88 -1.40
N GLY A 78 3.76 21.20 -0.30
CA GLY A 78 2.94 21.20 0.92
C GLY A 78 1.77 20.21 0.85
N ILE A 79 0.90 20.23 1.87
CA ILE A 79 -0.26 19.34 1.99
C ILE A 79 -1.23 19.61 0.83
N PRO A 80 -1.71 18.57 0.10
CA PRO A 80 -2.69 18.76 -0.96
C PRO A 80 -3.99 19.39 -0.44
N THR A 81 -4.39 20.53 -1.03
CA THR A 81 -5.64 21.26 -0.68
C THR A 81 -6.68 21.18 -1.80
N ASP A 82 -6.50 20.30 -2.79
CA ASP A 82 -7.33 20.20 -3.99
C ASP A 82 -8.71 19.54 -3.76
N GLY A 83 -9.06 19.27 -2.50
CA GLY A 83 -10.30 18.61 -2.11
C GLY A 83 -10.38 17.13 -2.50
N LYS A 84 -9.34 16.56 -3.13
CA LYS A 84 -9.35 15.15 -3.53
C LYS A 84 -8.97 14.27 -2.35
N LYS A 85 -9.71 13.17 -2.18
CA LYS A 85 -9.36 12.12 -1.23
C LYS A 85 -8.22 11.29 -1.81
N HIS A 86 -7.04 11.43 -1.21
CA HIS A 86 -5.90 10.57 -1.53
C HIS A 86 -5.93 9.27 -0.73
N TYR A 87 -5.52 8.18 -1.36
CA TYR A 87 -5.48 6.85 -0.75
C TYR A 87 -4.38 5.98 -1.35
N PHE A 88 -3.97 4.96 -0.59
CA PHE A 88 -3.21 3.83 -1.11
C PHE A 88 -4.12 2.61 -1.23
N ALA A 89 -4.01 1.92 -2.36
CA ALA A 89 -4.74 0.68 -2.63
C ALA A 89 -3.74 -0.47 -2.69
N ILE A 90 -3.90 -1.44 -1.81
CA ILE A 90 -3.07 -2.65 -1.79
C ILE A 90 -3.89 -3.78 -2.40
N TYR A 91 -3.35 -4.37 -3.46
CA TYR A 91 -3.90 -5.51 -4.17
C TYR A 91 -3.10 -6.76 -3.85
N PHE A 92 -3.76 -7.91 -3.81
CA PHE A 92 -3.12 -9.20 -3.56
C PHE A 92 -3.47 -10.24 -4.61
N MET A 93 -2.53 -11.14 -4.88
CA MET A 93 -2.77 -12.36 -5.65
C MET A 93 -2.14 -13.56 -4.94
N LYS A 94 -2.66 -14.76 -5.19
CA LYS A 94 -1.95 -15.99 -4.81
C LYS A 94 -0.63 -16.06 -5.58
N SER A 95 0.44 -16.45 -4.91
CA SER A 95 1.66 -16.84 -5.61
C SER A 95 1.34 -18.07 -6.46
N GLN A 96 1.63 -18.03 -7.76
CA GLN A 96 1.64 -19.23 -8.60
C GLN A 96 3.06 -19.76 -8.60
N ASP A 97 3.24 -21.07 -8.42
CA ASP A 97 4.57 -21.68 -8.41
C ASP A 97 5.36 -21.32 -9.68
N GLY A 98 6.61 -20.93 -9.48
CA GLY A 98 7.56 -20.61 -10.56
C GLY A 98 7.41 -19.25 -11.24
N LYS A 99 6.45 -18.39 -10.86
CA LYS A 99 6.29 -17.04 -11.47
C LYS A 99 6.75 -15.92 -10.55
N GLU A 100 7.56 -15.00 -11.09
CA GLU A 100 7.98 -13.80 -10.37
C GLU A 100 6.82 -12.79 -10.21
N ALA A 101 6.83 -12.00 -9.14
CA ALA A 101 5.80 -10.98 -8.88
C ALA A 101 5.75 -9.98 -10.02
N LYS A 102 6.90 -9.63 -10.59
CA LYS A 102 6.98 -8.75 -11.75
C LYS A 102 6.18 -9.32 -12.93
N GLU A 103 6.28 -10.61 -13.22
CA GLU A 103 5.51 -11.24 -14.30
C GLU A 103 4.02 -11.29 -14.01
N LEU A 104 3.64 -11.67 -12.77
CA LEU A 104 2.24 -11.73 -12.35
C LEU A 104 1.55 -10.36 -12.48
N TRP A 105 2.26 -9.27 -12.14
CA TRP A 105 1.72 -7.91 -12.20
C TRP A 105 1.90 -7.20 -13.55
N SER A 106 2.66 -7.78 -14.50
CA SER A 106 2.91 -7.20 -15.84
C SER A 106 1.87 -7.63 -16.89
N LYS A 107 1.28 -8.82 -16.76
CA LYS A 107 0.46 -9.43 -17.83
C LYS A 107 -0.99 -8.95 -17.92
N ASN A 108 -1.36 -7.83 -17.31
CA ASN A 108 -2.71 -7.25 -17.33
C ASN A 108 -3.78 -8.36 -17.15
N PRO A 109 -3.84 -8.99 -15.96
CA PRO A 109 -4.49 -10.29 -15.79
C PRO A 109 -5.94 -10.24 -16.27
N LYS A 110 -6.25 -10.95 -17.36
CA LYS A 110 -7.62 -11.31 -17.69
C LYS A 110 -8.14 -12.19 -16.54
N PRO A 111 -9.29 -11.86 -15.93
CA PRO A 111 -9.77 -12.56 -14.76
C PRO A 111 -10.36 -13.92 -15.16
N GLU A 112 -9.50 -14.90 -15.45
CA GLU A 112 -9.93 -16.30 -15.46
C GLU A 112 -10.06 -16.79 -14.02
N GLY A 113 -11.31 -16.86 -13.57
CA GLY A 113 -11.68 -17.20 -12.20
C GLY A 113 -11.42 -16.05 -11.25
N ARG A 114 -12.46 -15.64 -10.49
CA ARG A 114 -12.33 -14.69 -9.38
C ARG A 114 -11.38 -15.24 -8.31
N SER A 115 -10.07 -15.13 -8.52
CA SER A 115 -9.15 -14.93 -7.41
C SER A 115 -9.48 -13.55 -6.90
N LYS A 116 -10.40 -13.45 -5.93
CA LYS A 116 -10.91 -12.19 -5.39
C LYS A 116 -9.71 -11.26 -5.17
N ASN A 117 -9.59 -10.22 -5.99
CA ASN A 117 -8.65 -9.14 -5.76
C ASN A 117 -9.10 -8.50 -4.45
N GLN A 118 -8.60 -9.02 -3.33
CA GLN A 118 -8.91 -8.49 -2.01
C GLN A 118 -8.15 -7.18 -1.91
N GLN A 119 -8.90 -6.08 -1.91
CA GLN A 119 -8.34 -4.74 -1.85
C GLN A 119 -8.39 -4.28 -0.39
N CYS A 120 -7.24 -3.87 0.15
CA CYS A 120 -7.20 -3.04 1.34
C CYS A 120 -7.07 -1.58 0.88
N ASN A 121 -8.00 -0.74 1.32
CA ASN A 121 -8.00 0.68 1.02
C ASN A 121 -7.58 1.44 2.27
N ASP A 122 -6.42 2.08 2.20
CA ASP A 122 -5.91 2.90 3.30
C ASP A 122 -6.14 4.38 2.94
N ALA A 123 -7.07 5.02 3.64
CA ALA A 123 -7.35 6.44 3.55
C ALA A 123 -6.21 7.26 4.16
N LEU A 124 -5.85 8.38 3.52
CA LEU A 124 -4.79 9.25 4.01
C LEU A 124 -5.29 10.33 4.93
N HIS A 125 -4.62 10.48 6.07
CA HIS A 125 -4.78 11.58 6.99
C HIS A 125 -3.43 12.29 7.17
N PHE A 126 -3.44 13.61 7.02
CA PHE A 126 -2.26 14.44 7.25
C PHE A 126 -2.44 15.14 8.58
N HIS A 127 -1.49 14.97 9.49
CA HIS A 127 -1.45 15.74 10.73
C HIS A 127 -0.22 16.64 10.67
N THR A 128 -0.45 17.95 10.69
CA THR A 128 0.62 18.93 10.89
C THR A 128 1.12 18.79 12.32
N VAL A 129 2.44 18.69 12.49
CA VAL A 129 3.06 18.75 13.80
C VAL A 129 3.61 20.17 14.01
N PRO A 130 3.25 20.87 15.11
CA PRO A 130 3.88 22.14 15.44
C PRO A 130 5.40 21.95 15.55
N SER A 131 6.14 22.94 15.05
CA SER A 131 7.60 23.06 15.21
C SER A 131 8.00 23.16 16.67
#